data_AF-A0A941BJL3-F1
#
_entry.id   AF-A0A941BJL3-F1
#
_cell.length_a   1.000
_cell.length_b   1.000
_cell.length_c   1.000
_cell.angle_alpha   90.00
_cell.angle_beta   90.00
_cell.angle_gamma   90.00
#
_symmetry.space_group_name_H-M   'P 1'
#
loop_
_entity.id
_entity.type
_entity.pdbx_description
1 polymer ?
#
loop_
_entity_poly.entity_id
_entity_poly.type
_entity_poly.pdbx_seq_one_letter_code
_entity_poly.pdbx_strand_id
1 'polypeptide(L)'
;MKTKRILLAVPVLALQACGGGSSEPTDGACLHLYLEPIVLIDRVSVEGETGTISRAVITDLQRDGQVVSLQQLAVSSGVEETAQGLVCTLPCGLGNTEGTYTFQLTASGFAPRAVTVNARYAVFQGGCPSSNDGGTHVSAVMKRL
;
A
#
# COMPACT_ATOMS: atom_id res chain seq x y z
N MET A 1 -59.05 52.62 -40.27
CA MET A 1 -58.18 52.55 -39.06
C MET A 1 -58.40 51.21 -38.37
N LYS A 2 -57.36 50.37 -38.30
CA LYS A 2 -57.03 49.43 -37.20
C LYS A 2 -55.87 48.53 -37.64
N THR A 3 -54.67 49.06 -37.50
CA THR A 3 -53.40 48.37 -37.76
C THR A 3 -53.15 47.38 -36.63
N LYS A 4 -53.15 46.08 -36.94
CA LYS A 4 -52.85 44.99 -35.98
C LYS A 4 -51.38 45.08 -35.59
N ARG A 5 -51.09 45.35 -34.31
CA ARG A 5 -49.76 45.29 -33.72
C ARG A 5 -49.41 43.83 -33.42
N ILE A 6 -48.44 43.29 -34.14
CA ILE A 6 -47.84 41.98 -33.87
C ILE A 6 -46.73 42.22 -32.83
N LEU A 7 -46.94 41.73 -31.61
CA LEU A 7 -45.90 41.66 -30.57
C LEU A 7 -45.01 40.45 -30.85
N LEU A 8 -43.84 40.67 -31.43
CA LEU A 8 -42.75 39.69 -31.43
C LEU A 8 -42.11 39.67 -30.04
N ALA A 9 -42.21 38.54 -29.35
CA ALA A 9 -41.45 38.27 -28.13
C ALA A 9 -40.01 37.89 -28.53
N VAL A 10 -39.05 38.76 -28.20
CA VAL A 10 -37.61 38.52 -28.35
C VAL A 10 -37.13 37.74 -27.12
N PRO A 11 -36.61 36.52 -27.26
CA PRO A 11 -35.96 35.84 -26.14
C PRO A 11 -34.61 36.51 -25.90
N VAL A 12 -34.47 37.14 -24.73
CA VAL A 12 -33.21 37.67 -24.23
C VAL A 12 -32.33 36.47 -23.86
N LEU A 13 -31.41 36.11 -24.77
CA LEU A 13 -30.31 35.20 -24.48
C LEU A 13 -29.38 35.91 -23.48
N ALA A 14 -29.46 35.51 -22.21
CA ALA A 14 -28.48 35.89 -21.21
C ALA A 14 -27.16 35.16 -21.51
N LEU A 15 -26.20 35.88 -22.08
CA LEU A 15 -24.79 35.50 -22.17
C LEU A 15 -24.21 35.44 -20.75
N GLN A 16 -24.25 34.25 -20.13
CA GLN A 16 -23.38 33.92 -19.00
C GLN A 16 -21.99 33.62 -19.56
N ALA A 17 -21.15 34.65 -19.60
CA ALA A 17 -19.71 34.52 -19.75
C ALA A 17 -19.13 34.08 -18.40
N CYS A 18 -18.69 32.82 -18.34
CA CYS A 18 -17.66 32.33 -17.43
C CYS A 18 -16.93 31.25 -18.26
N GLY A 19 -15.68 31.38 -18.69
CA GLY A 19 -14.54 31.91 -17.96
C GLY A 19 -13.79 30.74 -17.34
N GLY A 20 -12.98 30.03 -18.13
CA GLY A 20 -12.10 28.95 -17.65
C GLY A 20 -12.05 27.77 -18.61
N GLY A 21 -11.03 27.74 -19.46
CA GLY A 21 -10.70 26.53 -20.21
C GLY A 21 -10.21 25.46 -19.24
N SER A 22 -10.99 24.39 -19.10
CA SER A 22 -10.49 23.12 -18.58
C SER A 22 -10.63 22.13 -19.71
N SER A 23 -9.51 21.88 -20.38
CA SER A 23 -9.28 20.65 -21.13
C SER A 23 -9.83 19.50 -20.31
N GLU A 24 -10.94 18.91 -20.74
CA GLU A 24 -11.52 17.74 -20.11
C GLU A 24 -10.42 16.67 -20.08
N PRO A 25 -9.93 16.25 -18.90
CA PRO A 25 -9.18 15.03 -18.86
C PRO A 25 -10.21 13.93 -19.13
N THR A 26 -10.00 13.18 -20.21
CA THR A 26 -10.58 11.84 -20.42
C THR A 26 -10.90 11.20 -19.06
N ASP A 27 -12.16 10.82 -18.83
CA ASP A 27 -12.64 10.06 -17.65
C ASP A 27 -11.75 8.82 -17.42
N GLY A 28 -10.62 9.04 -16.76
CA GLY A 28 -9.70 8.00 -16.34
C GLY A 28 -10.10 7.57 -14.94
N ALA A 29 -10.13 6.27 -14.70
CA ALA A 29 -10.30 5.76 -13.33
C ALA A 29 -9.24 6.41 -12.43
N CYS A 30 -9.68 7.10 -11.37
CA CYS A 30 -8.76 7.70 -10.40
C CYS A 30 -7.96 6.57 -9.75
N LEU A 31 -6.64 6.57 -9.98
CA LEU A 31 -5.73 5.54 -9.53
C LEU A 31 -5.26 5.83 -8.10
N HIS A 32 -5.26 4.80 -7.25
CA HIS A 32 -4.60 4.84 -5.96
C HIS A 32 -3.31 4.01 -6.01
N LEU A 33 -2.19 4.61 -5.59
CA LEU A 33 -0.86 4.02 -5.65
C LEU A 33 -0.37 3.68 -4.24
N TYR A 34 0.17 2.47 -4.08
CA TYR A 34 0.94 2.09 -2.89
C TYR A 34 2.41 2.11 -3.28
N LEU A 35 3.16 3.10 -2.77
CA LEU A 35 4.52 3.37 -3.25
C LEU A 35 5.53 2.34 -2.73
N GLU A 36 5.20 1.66 -1.64
CA GLU A 36 6.01 0.62 -1.03
C GLU A 36 5.12 -0.40 -0.28
N PRO A 37 5.67 -1.56 0.12
CA PRO A 37 4.94 -2.49 0.98
C PRO A 37 4.63 -1.88 2.36
N ILE A 38 3.50 -2.27 2.95
CA ILE A 38 3.05 -1.74 4.24
C ILE A 38 3.79 -2.33 5.45
N VAL A 39 4.36 -3.53 5.33
CA VAL A 39 5.25 -4.11 6.34
C VAL A 39 6.64 -4.18 5.73
N LEU A 40 7.61 -3.49 6.34
CA LEU A 40 9.00 -3.44 5.91
C LEU A 40 9.88 -4.07 7.00
N ILE A 41 10.51 -5.20 6.69
CA ILE A 41 11.47 -5.85 7.58
C ILE A 41 12.86 -5.35 7.20
N ASP A 42 13.38 -4.39 7.95
CA ASP A 42 14.64 -3.73 7.61
C ASP A 42 15.85 -4.56 8.02
N ARG A 43 15.75 -5.21 9.18
CA ARG A 43 16.87 -5.91 9.81
C ARG A 43 16.41 -7.06 10.69
N VAL A 44 17.17 -8.14 10.64
CA VAL A 44 17.14 -9.22 11.62
C VAL A 44 18.53 -9.36 12.24
N SER A 45 18.62 -9.12 13.54
CA SER A 45 19.89 -9.18 14.29
C SER A 45 20.00 -10.47 15.10
N VAL A 46 21.22 -10.85 15.45
CA VAL A 46 21.47 -12.00 16.33
C VAL A 46 21.53 -11.54 17.79
N GLU A 47 20.81 -12.24 18.67
CA GLU A 47 20.78 -11.93 20.10
C GLU A 47 22.17 -12.06 20.74
N GLY A 48 22.64 -11.00 21.39
CA GLY A 48 23.93 -10.98 22.09
C GLY A 48 25.17 -10.92 21.19
N GLU A 49 25.00 -10.80 19.87
CA GLU A 49 26.09 -10.72 18.90
C GLU A 49 25.97 -9.44 18.05
N THR A 50 27.06 -9.04 17.40
CA THR A 50 27.06 -7.94 16.41
C THR A 50 26.66 -8.39 15.00
N GLY A 51 26.19 -9.63 14.84
CA GLY A 51 25.82 -10.24 13.57
C GLY A 51 24.38 -9.93 13.12
N THR A 52 24.16 -9.98 11.81
CA THR A 52 22.83 -9.88 11.18
C THR A 52 22.52 -11.12 10.36
N ILE A 53 21.25 -11.51 10.35
CA ILE A 53 20.71 -12.51 9.43
C ILE A 53 20.29 -11.76 8.17
N SER A 54 20.80 -12.17 7.00
CA SER A 54 20.47 -11.53 5.71
C SER A 54 19.31 -12.21 4.98
N ARG A 55 18.98 -13.44 5.35
CA ARG A 55 17.91 -14.25 4.75
C ARG A 55 17.15 -14.99 5.83
N ALA A 56 15.83 -14.81 5.85
CA ALA A 56 14.91 -15.51 6.73
C ALA A 56 13.74 -16.07 5.92
N VAL A 57 13.03 -17.05 6.47
CA VAL A 57 11.78 -17.56 5.90
C VAL A 57 10.64 -17.13 6.81
N ILE A 58 9.66 -16.46 6.21
CA ILE A 58 8.41 -16.07 6.84
C ILE A 58 7.43 -17.23 6.67
N THR A 59 6.92 -17.75 7.79
CA THR A 59 5.87 -18.77 7.83
C THR A 59 4.68 -18.28 8.65
N ASP A 60 3.55 -18.98 8.50
CA ASP A 60 2.32 -18.72 9.26
C ASP A 60 1.82 -17.27 9.16
N LEU A 61 2.01 -16.66 7.98
CA LEU A 61 1.61 -15.28 7.72
C LEU A 61 0.09 -15.13 7.81
N GLN A 62 -0.35 -14.24 8.69
CA GLN A 62 -1.75 -13.86 8.84
C GLN A 62 -1.90 -12.34 8.87
N ARG A 63 -3.06 -11.87 8.42
CA ARG A 63 -3.56 -10.50 8.61
C ARG A 63 -4.91 -10.58 9.31
N ASP A 64 -5.03 -9.96 10.47
CA ASP A 64 -6.25 -9.95 11.29
C ASP A 64 -6.79 -11.36 11.60
N GLY A 65 -5.87 -12.31 11.84
CA GLY A 65 -6.17 -13.71 12.15
C GLY A 65 -6.56 -14.57 10.93
N GLN A 66 -6.51 -14.02 9.71
CA GLN A 66 -6.74 -14.77 8.47
C GLN A 66 -5.40 -15.08 7.79
N VAL A 67 -5.21 -16.32 7.34
CA VAL A 67 -4.01 -16.71 6.58
C VAL A 67 -3.95 -15.95 5.26
N VAL A 68 -2.77 -15.43 4.92
CA VAL A 68 -2.54 -14.66 3.68
C VAL A 68 -1.42 -15.30 2.86
N SER A 69 -1.67 -15.53 1.57
CA SER A 69 -0.65 -15.98 0.61
C SER A 69 0.05 -14.80 -0.08
N LEU A 70 1.23 -15.03 -0.69
CA LEU A 70 1.94 -13.98 -1.42
C LEU A 70 1.10 -13.39 -2.57
N GLN A 71 0.29 -14.21 -3.22
CA GLN A 71 -0.61 -13.81 -4.31
C GLN A 71 -1.69 -12.82 -3.84
N GLN A 72 -2.01 -12.80 -2.55
CA GLN A 72 -2.94 -11.86 -1.93
C GLN A 72 -2.24 -10.58 -1.45
N LEU A 73 -0.90 -10.53 -1.48
CA LEU A 73 -0.10 -9.36 -1.16
C LEU A 73 0.19 -8.59 -2.46
N ALA A 74 -0.64 -7.58 -2.75
CA ALA A 74 -0.54 -6.84 -4.00
C ALA A 74 0.77 -6.05 -4.19
N VAL A 75 1.49 -5.77 -3.09
CA VAL A 75 2.79 -5.11 -3.10
C VAL A 75 3.75 -5.92 -2.24
N SER A 76 4.92 -6.25 -2.79
CA SER A 76 5.99 -6.95 -2.07
C SER A 76 7.35 -6.59 -2.66
N SER A 77 8.41 -6.73 -1.86
CA SER A 77 9.79 -6.47 -2.27
C SER A 77 10.75 -7.38 -1.52
N GLY A 78 11.77 -7.92 -2.19
CA GLY A 78 12.75 -8.82 -1.55
C GLY A 78 12.16 -10.13 -1.00
N VAL A 79 10.96 -10.53 -1.46
CA VAL A 79 10.27 -11.75 -1.04
C VAL A 79 10.06 -12.70 -2.23
N GLU A 80 10.30 -13.99 -2.00
CA GLU A 80 10.06 -15.08 -2.97
C GLU A 80 9.24 -16.19 -2.30
N GLU A 81 8.18 -16.66 -2.96
CA GLU A 81 7.39 -17.80 -2.48
C GLU A 81 8.10 -19.13 -2.81
N THR A 82 8.23 -19.99 -1.81
CA THR A 82 8.84 -21.32 -1.91
C THR A 82 7.97 -22.36 -1.22
N ALA A 83 8.30 -23.65 -1.37
CA ALA A 83 7.59 -24.73 -0.69
C ALA A 83 7.69 -24.65 0.86
N GLN A 84 8.67 -23.92 1.39
CA GLN A 84 8.91 -23.76 2.83
C GLN A 84 8.28 -22.50 3.42
N GLY A 85 7.67 -21.64 2.59
CA GLY A 85 7.15 -20.34 2.99
C GLY A 85 7.73 -19.20 2.15
N LEU A 86 7.68 -17.99 2.68
CA LEU A 86 8.14 -16.79 1.96
C LEU A 86 9.58 -16.49 2.34
N VAL A 87 10.51 -16.72 1.41
CA VAL A 87 11.91 -16.33 1.59
C VAL A 87 11.99 -14.81 1.54
N CYS A 88 12.43 -14.20 2.63
CA CYS A 88 12.74 -12.78 2.74
C CYS A 88 14.26 -12.59 2.68
N THR A 89 14.74 -11.90 1.65
CA THR A 89 16.12 -11.42 1.56
C THR A 89 16.14 -9.96 1.99
N LEU A 90 16.77 -9.67 3.13
CA LEU A 90 16.64 -8.38 3.81
C LEU A 90 17.42 -7.26 3.10
N PRO A 91 16.89 -6.02 3.10
CA PRO A 91 15.56 -5.64 3.56
C PRO A 91 14.46 -6.18 2.63
N CYS A 92 13.31 -6.57 3.19
CA CYS A 92 12.17 -7.09 2.42
C CYS A 92 10.86 -6.48 2.92
N GLY A 93 9.79 -6.55 2.14
CA GLY A 93 8.48 -6.06 2.55
C GLY A 93 7.31 -6.77 1.89
N LEU A 94 6.15 -6.64 2.54
CA LEU A 94 4.93 -7.35 2.16
C LEU A 94 3.65 -6.55 2.43
N GLY A 95 2.69 -6.73 1.53
CA GLY A 95 1.32 -6.25 1.65
C GLY A 95 1.15 -4.77 1.33
N ASN A 96 -0.11 -4.35 1.22
CA ASN A 96 -0.51 -2.96 1.05
C ASN A 96 -1.81 -2.61 1.78
N THR A 97 -2.29 -3.51 2.63
CA THR A 97 -3.54 -3.35 3.38
C THR A 97 -3.21 -3.17 4.85
N GLU A 98 -3.78 -2.15 5.48
CA GLU A 98 -3.62 -1.96 6.92
C GLU A 98 -4.22 -3.12 7.71
N GLY A 99 -3.66 -3.39 8.90
CA GLY A 99 -4.15 -4.45 9.77
C GLY A 99 -3.07 -5.00 10.69
N THR A 100 -3.45 -6.01 11.48
CA THR A 100 -2.53 -6.71 12.37
C THR A 100 -1.89 -7.87 11.62
N TYR A 101 -0.60 -7.77 11.35
CA TYR A 101 0.19 -8.83 10.73
C TYR A 101 0.84 -9.70 11.80
N THR A 102 0.68 -11.01 11.69
CA THR A 102 1.38 -12.00 12.52
C THR A 102 2.10 -13.01 11.64
N PHE A 103 3.33 -13.35 12.00
CA PHE A 103 4.12 -14.35 11.27
C PHE A 103 5.27 -14.87 12.13
N GLN A 104 5.90 -15.96 11.67
CA GLN A 104 7.13 -16.50 12.23
C GLN A 104 8.29 -16.20 11.30
N LEU A 105 9.40 -15.72 11.85
CA LEU A 105 10.69 -15.68 11.18
C LEU A 105 11.50 -16.93 11.56
N THR A 106 11.98 -17.64 10.56
CA THR A 106 12.86 -18.80 10.72
C THR A 106 14.14 -18.61 9.92
N ALA A 107 15.25 -19.10 10.45
CA ALA A 107 16.56 -19.06 9.81
C ALA A 107 17.38 -20.26 10.29
N SER A 108 18.22 -20.82 9.41
CA SER A 108 19.03 -22.00 9.75
C SER A 108 19.98 -21.69 10.91
N GLY A 109 19.96 -22.54 11.94
CA GLY A 109 20.77 -22.35 13.16
C GLY A 109 20.20 -21.37 14.18
N PHE A 110 18.95 -20.89 13.99
CA PHE A 110 18.29 -19.97 14.91
C PHE A 110 16.93 -20.50 15.36
N ALA A 111 16.53 -20.14 16.58
CA ALA A 111 15.20 -20.40 17.10
C ALA A 111 14.16 -19.55 16.34
N PRO A 112 12.97 -20.10 16.02
CA PRO A 112 11.89 -19.33 15.42
C PRO A 112 11.52 -18.09 16.25
N ARG A 113 11.19 -17.00 15.55
CA ARG A 113 10.79 -15.74 16.18
C ARG A 113 9.42 -15.31 15.70
N ALA A 114 8.46 -15.27 16.63
CA ALA A 114 7.15 -14.68 16.38
C ALA A 114 7.26 -13.15 16.25
N VAL A 115 6.58 -12.61 15.25
CA VAL A 115 6.45 -11.17 15.01
C VAL A 115 4.98 -10.83 14.90
N THR A 116 4.57 -9.79 15.62
CA THR A 116 3.24 -9.19 15.53
C THR A 116 3.42 -7.69 15.33
N VAL A 117 2.79 -7.13 14.30
CA VAL A 117 2.88 -5.70 13.99
C VAL A 117 1.54 -5.15 13.52
N ASN A 118 1.14 -4.00 14.06
CA ASN A 118 -0.01 -3.24 13.56
C ASN A 118 0.46 -2.34 12.42
N ALA A 119 0.27 -2.81 11.19
CA ALA A 119 0.79 -2.16 9.99
C ALA A 119 -0.18 -1.07 9.50
N ARG A 120 0.37 0.11 9.24
CA ARG A 120 -0.31 1.28 8.67
C ARG A 120 0.65 2.08 7.79
N TYR A 121 0.10 2.90 6.91
CA TYR A 121 0.90 3.93 6.23
C TYR A 121 0.95 5.21 7.05
N ALA A 122 2.12 5.84 7.09
CA ALA A 122 2.32 7.11 7.78
C ALA A 122 1.87 8.32 6.94
N VAL A 123 1.86 8.17 5.61
CA VAL A 123 1.58 9.25 4.67
C VAL A 123 0.47 8.84 3.72
N PHE A 124 -0.56 9.69 3.63
CA PHE A 124 -1.59 9.65 2.60
C PHE A 124 -1.56 10.97 1.81
N GLN A 125 -1.42 10.87 0.49
CA GLN A 125 -1.54 12.01 -0.41
C GLN A 125 -2.83 11.86 -1.21
N GLY A 126 -3.79 12.74 -0.95
CA GLY A 126 -5.05 12.80 -1.71
C GLY A 126 -4.86 13.39 -3.11
N GLY A 127 -5.85 13.18 -3.97
CA GLY A 127 -5.85 13.66 -5.36
C GLY A 127 -6.12 12.53 -6.36
N CYS A 128 -5.93 12.82 -7.65
CA CYS A 128 -5.95 11.83 -8.73
C CYS A 128 -4.66 11.96 -9.57
N PRO A 129 -3.68 11.04 -9.42
CA PRO A 129 -3.72 9.87 -8.53
C PRO A 129 -3.60 10.26 -7.04
N SER A 130 -4.07 9.37 -6.18
CA SER A 130 -3.78 9.40 -4.73
C SER A 130 -2.72 8.35 -4.41
N SER A 131 -2.04 8.49 -3.27
CA SER A 131 -1.03 7.52 -2.86
C SER A 131 -0.88 7.31 -1.35
N ASN A 132 -0.41 6.12 -0.99
CA ASN A 132 0.03 5.74 0.35
C ASN A 132 1.54 5.47 0.36
N ASP A 133 2.20 5.93 1.43
CA ASP A 133 3.64 5.82 1.64
C ASP A 133 3.98 5.79 3.14
N GLY A 134 5.22 5.45 3.49
CA GLY A 134 5.69 5.34 4.87
C GLY A 134 5.10 4.13 5.58
N GLY A 135 5.37 2.94 5.04
CA GLY A 135 5.01 1.65 5.62
C GLY A 135 5.58 1.45 7.03
N THR A 136 5.07 0.43 7.72
CA THR A 136 5.50 0.11 9.08
C THR A 136 6.79 -0.70 9.07
N HIS A 137 7.83 -0.12 9.66
CA HIS A 137 9.15 -0.71 9.77
C HIS A 137 9.27 -1.67 10.96
N VAL A 138 9.90 -2.81 10.72
CA VAL A 138 10.10 -3.91 11.67
C VAL A 138 11.59 -4.24 11.73
N SER A 139 12.10 -4.29 12.94
CA SER A 139 13.39 -4.91 13.26
C SER A 139 13.15 -6.09 14.21
N ALA A 140 13.77 -7.22 13.92
CA ALA A 140 13.66 -8.42 14.76
C ALA A 140 15.03 -8.85 15.30
N VAL A 141 14.99 -9.60 16.40
CA VAL A 141 16.16 -10.24 17.00
C VAL A 141 15.87 -11.73 17.12
N MET A 142 16.81 -12.56 16.65
CA MET A 142 16.71 -14.01 16.70
C MET A 142 17.82 -14.60 17.56
N LYS A 143 17.49 -15.64 18.30
CA LYS A 143 18.42 -16.37 19.16
C LYS A 143 19.04 -17.54 18.42
N ARG A 144 20.36 -17.70 18.50
CA ARG A 144 21.08 -18.86 17.95
C ARG A 144 20.73 -20.12 18.76
N LEU A 145 20.57 -21.27 18.09
CA LEU A 145 20.32 -22.56 18.73
C LEU A 145 21.55 -23.11 19.45
#